data_AF-A0AB39NWI6-F1
#
_entry.id   AF-A0AB39NWI6-F1
#
_cell.length_a   1.000
_cell.length_b   1.000
_cell.length_c   1.000
_cell.angle_alpha   90.00
_cell.angle_beta   90.00
_cell.angle_gamma   90.00
#
_symmetry.space_group_name_H-M   'P 1'
#
loop_
_entity.id
_entity.type
_entity.pdbx_description
1 polymer ?
#
loop_
_entity_poly.entity_id
_entity_poly.type
_entity_poly.pdbx_seq_one_letter_code
_entity_poly.pdbx_strand_id
1 'polypeptide(L)'
;MPVVTAKRLLDWEGWGTVQEGFDAATPYAYVLLQPDTAGRARTAFPVLGSPAGLAAEATVCAQLLQTVARGDNLVLEGPLRNWAGELRRG
;
A
#
# COMPACT_ATOMS: atom_id res chain seq x y z
N MET A 1 11.57 -35.79 3.71
CA MET A 1 11.31 -34.62 4.58
C MET A 1 11.11 -33.43 3.67
N PRO A 2 9.98 -32.69 3.70
CA PRO A 2 9.84 -31.52 2.86
C PRO A 2 10.74 -30.41 3.41
N VAL A 3 11.56 -29.82 2.56
CA VAL A 3 12.30 -28.60 2.90
C VAL A 3 11.27 -27.48 2.94
N VAL A 4 10.92 -27.02 4.14
CA VAL A 4 10.16 -25.78 4.31
C VAL A 4 11.15 -24.63 4.19
N THR A 5 11.11 -23.91 3.07
CA THR A 5 11.92 -22.69 2.91
C THR A 5 11.28 -21.58 3.73
N ALA A 6 11.95 -21.16 4.81
CA ALA A 6 11.52 -20.01 5.59
C ALA A 6 11.59 -18.73 4.74
N LYS A 7 10.48 -17.99 4.65
CA LYS A 7 10.43 -16.64 4.05
C LYS A 7 10.77 -15.62 5.15
N ARG A 8 11.59 -14.62 4.84
CA ARG A 8 12.00 -13.54 5.77
C ARG A 8 11.59 -12.20 5.19
N LEU A 9 11.14 -11.29 6.06
CA LEU A 9 10.98 -9.87 5.75
C LEU A 9 12.26 -9.14 6.20
N LEU A 10 12.84 -8.35 5.30
CA LEU A 10 14.05 -7.57 5.54
C LEU A 10 13.68 -6.07 5.46
N ASP A 11 14.66 -5.18 5.62
CA ASP A 11 14.47 -3.72 5.47
C ASP A 11 13.66 -3.06 6.61
N TRP A 12 14.13 -3.26 7.85
CA TRP A 12 13.46 -2.76 9.05
C TRP A 12 13.90 -1.35 9.46
N GLU A 13 14.70 -0.63 8.66
CA GLU A 13 15.17 0.72 9.03
C GLU A 13 14.05 1.75 9.24
N GLY A 14 12.89 1.53 8.61
CA GLY A 14 11.72 2.40 8.72
C GLY A 14 10.69 1.96 9.78
N TRP A 15 10.98 0.91 10.57
CA TRP A 15 10.02 0.37 11.53
C TRP A 15 9.71 1.36 12.66
N GLY A 16 8.42 1.50 13.00
CA GLY A 16 7.98 2.35 14.09
C GLY A 16 6.46 2.35 14.26
N THR A 17 5.99 3.17 15.21
CA THR A 17 4.56 3.38 15.43
C THR A 17 3.98 4.27 14.33
N VAL A 18 2.93 3.79 13.68
CA VAL A 18 2.24 4.44 12.55
C VAL A 18 0.73 4.26 12.68
N GLN A 19 -0.03 4.87 11.76
CA GLN A 19 -1.48 4.72 11.67
C GLN A 19 -1.87 3.26 11.42
N GLU A 20 -3.02 2.85 11.97
CA GLU A 20 -3.59 1.54 11.70
C GLU A 20 -3.80 1.33 10.20
N GLY A 21 -3.31 0.20 9.67
CA GLY A 21 -3.41 -0.12 8.24
C GLY A 21 -2.26 0.39 7.37
N PHE A 22 -1.27 1.09 7.92
CA PHE A 22 -0.10 1.57 7.15
C PHE A 22 0.68 0.42 6.49
N ASP A 23 0.91 -0.66 7.25
CA ASP A 23 1.58 -1.87 6.77
C ASP A 23 0.79 -2.61 5.68
N ALA A 24 -0.53 -2.47 5.67
CA ALA A 24 -1.39 -3.03 4.62
C ALA A 24 -1.44 -2.13 3.38
N ALA A 25 -1.49 -0.81 3.60
CA ALA A 25 -1.61 0.19 2.53
C ALA A 25 -0.33 0.26 1.68
N THR A 26 0.84 0.08 2.29
CA THR A 26 2.14 0.12 1.60
C THR A 26 2.24 -0.92 0.47
N PRO A 27 2.12 -2.24 0.73
CA PRO A 27 2.15 -3.25 -0.34
C PRO A 27 0.93 -3.14 -1.27
N TYR A 28 -0.24 -2.72 -0.78
CA TYR A 28 -1.41 -2.48 -1.63
C TYR A 28 -1.11 -1.46 -2.73
N ALA A 29 -0.45 -0.35 -2.39
CA ALA A 29 -0.12 0.70 -3.35
C ALA A 29 0.81 0.22 -4.48
N TYR A 30 1.78 -0.65 -4.17
CA TYR A 30 2.70 -1.21 -5.16
C TYR A 30 2.06 -2.23 -6.11
N VAL A 31 0.94 -2.84 -5.72
CA VAL A 31 0.23 -3.83 -6.55
C VAL A 31 -0.94 -3.23 -7.34
N LEU A 32 -1.14 -1.91 -7.31
CA LEU A 32 -2.25 -1.24 -8.02
C LEU A 32 -2.24 -1.44 -9.54
N LEU A 33 -1.08 -1.73 -10.14
CA LEU A 33 -0.96 -2.07 -11.56
C LEU A 33 -1.47 -3.48 -11.89
N GLN A 34 -1.78 -4.29 -10.88
CA GLN A 34 -2.21 -5.67 -10.99
C GLN A 34 -3.56 -5.84 -10.29
N PRO A 35 -4.69 -5.55 -10.96
CA PRO A 35 -6.02 -5.48 -10.33
C PRO A 35 -6.39 -6.73 -9.52
N ASP A 36 -6.07 -7.93 -10.01
CA ASP A 36 -6.32 -9.18 -9.30
C ASP A 36 -5.52 -9.27 -7.99
N THR A 37 -4.27 -8.82 -7.99
CA THR A 37 -3.42 -8.80 -6.80
C THR A 37 -3.89 -7.72 -5.82
N ALA A 38 -4.28 -6.55 -6.31
CA ALA A 38 -4.86 -5.49 -5.49
C ALA A 38 -6.18 -5.93 -4.83
N GLY A 39 -7.03 -6.66 -5.56
CA GLY A 39 -8.25 -7.26 -5.04
C GLY A 39 -7.95 -8.28 -3.93
N ARG A 40 -6.97 -9.16 -4.15
CA ARG A 40 -6.52 -10.12 -3.12
C ARG A 40 -5.95 -9.42 -1.88
N ALA A 41 -5.21 -8.33 -2.04
CA ALA A 41 -4.71 -7.54 -0.92
C ALA A 41 -5.85 -6.91 -0.10
N ARG A 42 -6.88 -6.34 -0.76
CA ARG A 42 -8.10 -5.85 -0.09
C ARG A 42 -8.81 -6.95 0.71
N THR A 43 -8.90 -8.17 0.18
CA THR A 43 -9.48 -9.31 0.91
C THR A 43 -8.62 -9.76 2.09
N ALA A 44 -7.30 -9.79 1.91
CA ALA A 44 -6.36 -10.22 2.94
C ALA A 44 -6.22 -9.20 4.09
N PHE A 45 -6.40 -7.91 3.80
CA PHE A 45 -6.26 -6.82 4.76
C PHE A 45 -7.58 -6.03 4.88
N PRO A 46 -8.52 -6.49 5.72
CA PRO A 46 -9.85 -5.87 5.88
C PRO A 46 -9.80 -4.45 6.44
N VAL A 47 -8.65 -4.00 6.98
CA VAL A 47 -8.42 -2.62 7.40
C VAL A 47 -8.44 -1.64 6.20
N LEU A 48 -8.11 -2.10 4.99
CA LEU A 48 -8.12 -1.27 3.79
C LEU A 48 -9.55 -0.91 3.40
N GLY A 49 -9.86 0.38 3.38
CA GLY A 49 -11.17 0.95 3.09
C GLY A 49 -12.07 1.05 4.32
N SER A 50 -11.56 0.63 5.48
CA SER A 50 -12.25 0.84 6.76
C SER A 50 -12.03 2.27 7.26
N PRO A 51 -12.94 2.84 8.08
CA PRO A 51 -12.74 4.15 8.69
C PRO A 51 -11.41 4.28 9.46
N ALA A 52 -10.93 3.21 10.09
CA ALA A 52 -9.66 3.19 10.81
C ALA A 52 -8.45 3.26 9.87
N GLY A 53 -8.55 2.68 8.67
CA GLY A 53 -7.46 2.59 7.69
C GLY A 53 -7.32 3.80 6.76
N LEU A 54 -8.35 4.64 6.60
CA LEU A 54 -8.34 5.74 5.63
C LEU A 54 -7.18 6.71 5.83
N ALA A 55 -6.83 7.04 7.09
CA ALA A 55 -5.70 7.91 7.38
C ALA A 55 -4.37 7.30 6.94
N ALA A 56 -4.20 5.99 7.08
CA ALA A 56 -3.01 5.28 6.63
C ALA A 56 -2.94 5.19 5.10
N GLU A 57 -4.06 4.85 4.43
CA GLU A 57 -4.15 4.82 2.97
C GLU A 57 -3.82 6.18 2.34
N ALA A 58 -4.39 7.27 2.88
CA ALA A 58 -4.09 8.62 2.44
C ALA A 58 -2.61 8.98 2.66
N THR A 59 -2.04 8.60 3.81
CA THR A 59 -0.62 8.85 4.12
C THR A 59 0.30 8.15 3.12
N VAL A 60 0.10 6.85 2.89
CA VAL A 60 0.90 6.08 1.93
C VAL A 60 0.73 6.60 0.50
N CYS A 61 -0.50 6.89 0.10
CA CYS A 61 -0.78 7.44 -1.23
C CYS A 61 -0.06 8.78 -1.45
N ALA A 62 -0.07 9.66 -0.45
CA ALA A 62 0.62 10.94 -0.51
C ALA A 62 2.15 10.77 -0.55
N GLN A 63 2.72 9.87 0.26
CA GLN A 63 4.15 9.57 0.27
C GLN A 63 4.63 9.07 -1.10
N LEU A 64 3.90 8.13 -1.71
CA LEU A 64 4.29 7.60 -3.03
C LEU A 64 4.07 8.60 -4.16
N LEU A 65 3.04 9.45 -4.10
CA LEU A 65 2.92 10.55 -5.06
C LEU A 65 4.07 11.56 -4.92
N GLN A 66 4.60 11.76 -3.70
CA GLN A 66 5.77 12.60 -3.49
C GLN A 66 7.05 12.00 -4.10
N THR A 67 7.25 10.68 -4.01
CA THR A 67 8.41 10.02 -4.65
C THR A 67 8.26 10.00 -6.17
N VAL A 68 7.05 9.79 -6.70
CA VAL A 68 6.74 9.95 -8.12
C VAL A 68 7.10 11.34 -8.64
N ALA A 69 6.76 12.39 -7.89
CA ALA A 69 7.14 13.75 -8.25
C ALA A 69 8.67 14.00 -8.27
N ARG A 70 9.46 13.12 -7.64
CA ARG A 70 10.93 13.14 -7.66
C ARG A 70 11.54 12.22 -8.72
N GLY A 71 10.73 11.49 -9.48
CA GLY A 71 11.17 10.62 -10.58
C GLY A 71 11.08 9.12 -10.31
N ASP A 72 10.64 8.70 -9.12
CA ASP A 72 10.57 7.28 -8.75
C ASP A 72 9.25 6.62 -9.17
N ASN A 73 9.27 5.32 -9.48
CA ASN A 73 8.05 4.52 -9.71
C ASN A 73 6.99 5.18 -10.61
N LEU A 74 7.41 5.91 -11.66
CA LEU A 74 6.53 6.74 -12.49
C LEU A 74 5.31 6.00 -13.06
N VAL A 75 5.43 4.69 -13.28
CA VAL A 75 4.34 3.80 -13.71
C VAL A 75 3.15 3.77 -12.72
N LEU A 76 3.36 4.10 -11.45
CA LEU A 76 2.32 4.16 -10.42
C LEU A 76 1.55 5.48 -10.41
N GLU A 77 1.97 6.51 -11.16
CA GLU A 77 1.35 7.84 -11.06
C GLU A 77 -0.16 7.80 -11.32
N GLY A 78 -0.58 7.21 -12.44
CA GLY A 78 -2.00 7.09 -12.79
C GLY A 78 -2.81 6.34 -11.73
N PRO A 79 -2.43 5.10 -11.37
CA PRO A 79 -3.10 4.34 -10.32
C PRO A 79 -3.17 5.05 -8.96
N LEU A 80 -2.08 5.71 -8.52
CA LEU A 80 -2.06 6.46 -7.26
C LEU A 80 -2.99 7.67 -7.32
N ARG A 81 -3.06 8.40 -8.44
CA ARG A 81 -4.01 9.51 -8.61
C ARG A 81 -5.47 9.05 -8.58
N ASN A 82 -5.76 7.89 -9.17
CA ASN A 82 -7.09 7.29 -9.12
C ASN A 82 -7.47 6.91 -7.68
N TRP A 83 -6.58 6.22 -6.97
CA TRP A 83 -6.78 5.84 -5.58
C TRP A 83 -6.93 7.07 -4.66
N ALA A 84 -6.13 8.11 -4.85
CA ALA A 84 -6.31 9.40 -4.16
C ALA A 84 -7.68 10.04 -4.45
N GLY A 85 -8.24 9.82 -5.64
CA GLY A 85 -9.59 10.23 -5.99
C GLY A 85 -10.66 9.46 -5.22
N GLU A 86 -10.48 8.16 -5.04
CA GLU A 86 -11.38 7.30 -4.26
C GLU A 86 -11.36 7.68 -2.77
N LEU A 87 -10.17 7.88 -2.20
CA LEU A 87 -10.00 8.26 -0.80
C LEU A 87 -10.63 9.61 -0.44
N ARG A 88 -10.80 10.51 -1.43
CA ARG A 88 -11.48 11.80 -1.24
C ARG A 88 -13.01 11.71 -1.31
N ARG A 89 -13.54 10.59 -1.81
CA ARG A 89 -14.99 10.36 -1.97
C ARG A 89 -15.60 9.49 -0.87
N GLY A 90 -14.77 8.71 -0.18
CA GLY A 90 -15.16 7.99 1.05
C GLY A 90 -15.15 8.92 2.25
#